data_AF-A0A2V5Q4S1-F1
#
_entry.id   AF-A0A2V5Q4S1-F1
#
_cell.length_a   1.000
_cell.length_b   1.000
_cell.length_c   1.000
_cell.angle_alpha   90.00
_cell.angle_beta   90.00
_cell.angle_gamma   90.00
#
_symmetry.space_group_name_H-M   'P 1'
#
loop_
_entity.id
_entity.type
_entity.pdbx_description
1 polymer ?
#
loop_
_entity_poly.entity_id
_entity_poly.type
_entity_poly.pdbx_seq_one_letter_code
_entity_poly.pdbx_strand_id
1 'polypeptide(L)'
;MLARRPPQRNRSTSTSPRVRNFFCQNEISGLPLSHVDSTQERIKRTLVSARIREARWIAAMMFCLLANAPAETNKFACEVGDIAREDICTPVQLLVIDSKKTDELRKNETPRLPAYFRFNTNAVDDPQARLVAAFATVRELFQAELKSEYGTKSITQEETKDPRFTKFKNDFASRHNAFPMTTELAQQWAQGRAGSAVLFSWDSKLRQTMALYIRPDKLPGEASYSAQIRILTNHFLAEPVEFDVAEEQSVLVPRKNLLTLAQARETLAHKFTANQQGVGAFLGQLLLDNCVYDKKLTDLSRAPRVAALWEGDRYTAGQIIVRAGETITPRIKAALDELAAVAPPVAPITAPAPIEQIVVTPPAKPPYLFYGSGVLLFLCLICMTISWRFLFASRKATALVPFPSFPAERPSISTPDEQWLDRALIAEQRARELAGEARSALVPKFLQWLKSQGVQSLIAQRDELLTTQKLAELELARLEQMLAEIHAPIEERIKAYEHRIAELEQALKAKGEESHELIETMIRLTRQKLEAERMRRMKPFQTQHPRAALRQAINRGAAHRAQPDNDHIERLQNVCYSRRNEPDAATPM
;
A
#
# COMPACT_ATOMS: atom_id res chain seq x y z
N MET A 1 -37.88 -0.73 -47.34
CA MET A 1 -37.18 0.26 -46.48
C MET A 1 -35.72 -0.17 -46.45
N LEU A 2 -34.75 0.40 -47.18
CA LEU A 2 -34.50 1.79 -47.61
C LEU A 2 -34.38 2.77 -46.42
N ALA A 3 -33.29 3.55 -46.24
CA ALA A 3 -32.01 3.58 -46.98
C ALA A 3 -30.87 4.37 -46.28
N ARG A 4 -29.60 4.00 -46.60
CA ARG A 4 -28.37 4.83 -46.78
C ARG A 4 -27.66 5.58 -45.61
N ARG A 5 -26.33 5.66 -45.76
CA ARG A 5 -25.33 6.58 -45.13
C ARG A 5 -25.07 7.79 -46.08
N PRO A 6 -23.93 8.53 -46.00
CA PRO A 6 -23.46 9.63 -45.10
C PRO A 6 -23.48 10.98 -45.92
N PRO A 7 -22.46 11.90 -46.03
CA PRO A 7 -21.26 12.29 -45.24
C PRO A 7 -20.96 13.84 -45.14
N GLN A 8 -19.75 14.20 -44.65
CA GLN A 8 -18.91 15.39 -44.93
C GLN A 8 -19.15 16.80 -44.29
N ARG A 9 -18.25 17.16 -43.35
CA ARG A 9 -17.08 18.08 -43.52
C ARG A 9 -17.24 19.34 -44.41
N ASN A 10 -17.17 20.55 -43.83
CA ASN A 10 -16.13 21.56 -44.15
C ASN A 10 -16.09 22.83 -43.25
N ARG A 11 -15.05 23.66 -43.46
CA ARG A 11 -14.66 24.90 -42.74
C ARG A 11 -15.51 26.13 -43.15
N SER A 12 -15.71 27.09 -42.23
CA SER A 12 -15.37 28.51 -42.48
C SER A 12 -15.44 29.45 -41.25
N THR A 13 -14.61 30.49 -41.33
CA THR A 13 -14.27 31.62 -40.45
C THR A 13 -15.35 32.69 -40.17
N SER A 14 -15.43 33.19 -38.92
CA SER A 14 -15.59 34.62 -38.51
C SER A 14 -15.50 34.68 -36.97
N THR A 15 -14.88 35.61 -36.22
CA THR A 15 -14.44 37.03 -36.37
C THR A 15 -15.50 38.07 -35.92
N SER A 16 -15.13 38.89 -34.92
CA SER A 16 -15.81 40.10 -34.39
C SER A 16 -17.17 39.91 -33.64
N PRO A 17 -17.68 40.92 -32.89
CA PRO A 17 -17.11 42.24 -32.53
C PRO A 17 -17.14 42.60 -31.02
N ARG A 18 -16.70 43.82 -30.68
CA ARG A 18 -16.60 44.42 -29.33
C ARG A 18 -17.35 45.76 -29.28
N VAL A 19 -18.43 45.90 -28.48
CA VAL A 19 -19.34 47.08 -28.34
C VAL A 19 -20.24 46.84 -27.10
N ARG A 20 -20.66 47.76 -26.23
CA ARG A 20 -20.34 49.18 -25.89
C ARG A 20 -20.85 49.52 -24.47
N ASN A 21 -20.35 50.64 -23.91
CA ASN A 21 -20.96 51.71 -23.07
C ASN A 21 -22.18 51.39 -22.15
N PHE A 22 -22.29 51.95 -20.93
CA PHE A 22 -22.76 53.35 -20.71
C PHE A 22 -22.65 53.80 -19.23
N PHE A 23 -22.19 55.03 -18.96
CA PHE A 23 -23.02 56.16 -18.45
C PHE A 23 -22.21 57.48 -18.37
N CYS A 24 -22.88 58.64 -18.27
CA CYS A 24 -22.29 59.99 -18.40
C CYS A 24 -22.93 61.02 -17.43
N GLN A 25 -22.18 62.09 -17.11
CA GLN A 25 -22.61 63.48 -16.79
C GLN A 25 -21.34 64.38 -16.91
N ASN A 26 -21.31 65.56 -17.57
CA ASN A 26 -22.02 66.85 -17.37
C ASN A 26 -21.56 67.57 -16.07
N GLU A 27 -21.33 68.89 -15.97
CA GLU A 27 -21.52 70.09 -16.85
C GLU A 27 -20.66 71.29 -16.28
N ILE A 28 -20.49 72.52 -16.80
CA ILE A 28 -21.03 73.32 -17.94
C ILE A 28 -19.94 74.33 -18.47
N SER A 29 -20.31 75.47 -19.09
CA SER A 29 -19.50 76.43 -19.87
C SER A 29 -19.35 77.86 -19.25
N GLY A 30 -18.44 78.72 -19.76
CA GLY A 30 -18.37 80.17 -19.44
C GLY A 30 -17.31 81.01 -20.23
N LEU A 31 -17.62 82.28 -20.55
CA LEU A 31 -16.89 83.25 -21.43
C LEU A 31 -17.21 84.71 -20.96
N PRO A 32 -16.67 85.85 -21.51
CA PRO A 32 -15.45 86.16 -22.29
C PRO A 32 -14.73 87.46 -21.79
N LEU A 33 -14.04 88.22 -22.69
CA LEU A 33 -13.54 89.62 -22.61
C LEU A 33 -12.18 89.87 -21.88
N SER A 34 -11.30 90.81 -22.31
CA SER A 34 -11.27 91.68 -23.51
C SER A 34 -9.84 92.11 -23.93
N HIS A 35 -9.75 92.68 -25.13
CA HIS A 35 -8.57 93.30 -25.79
C HIS A 35 -7.90 94.43 -24.97
N VAL A 36 -6.56 94.58 -25.06
CA VAL A 36 -5.83 95.86 -25.27
C VAL A 36 -4.31 95.63 -25.44
N ASP A 37 -3.86 96.01 -26.63
CA ASP A 37 -2.60 96.61 -27.09
C ASP A 37 -1.20 96.06 -26.72
N SER A 38 -0.49 95.79 -27.81
CA SER A 38 0.96 95.72 -27.94
C SER A 38 1.69 96.98 -27.44
N THR A 39 2.79 96.80 -26.69
CA THR A 39 4.10 97.54 -26.83
C THR A 39 5.13 97.25 -25.71
N GLN A 40 5.15 96.07 -25.06
CA GLN A 40 6.21 95.71 -24.09
C GLN A 40 7.04 94.45 -24.38
N GLU A 41 6.95 93.91 -25.60
CA GLU A 41 7.99 92.99 -26.10
C GLU A 41 9.28 93.76 -26.45
N ARG A 42 10.26 93.78 -25.52
CA ARG A 42 11.71 93.80 -25.87
C ARG A 42 12.68 93.50 -24.73
N ILE A 43 12.35 93.83 -23.48
CA ILE A 43 13.34 93.84 -22.38
C ILE A 43 13.44 92.51 -21.59
N LYS A 44 12.41 91.65 -21.58
CA LYS A 44 12.36 90.46 -20.69
C LYS A 44 12.87 89.12 -21.28
N ARG A 45 13.27 89.06 -22.55
CA ARG A 45 13.63 87.78 -23.24
C ARG A 45 15.09 87.31 -23.06
N THR A 46 15.98 88.08 -22.44
CA THR A 46 17.43 87.77 -22.36
C THR A 46 17.88 87.08 -21.06
N LEU A 47 17.05 87.02 -20.00
CA LEU A 47 17.46 86.48 -18.68
C LEU A 47 16.97 85.05 -18.38
N VAL A 48 16.06 84.49 -19.17
CA VAL A 48 15.47 83.15 -18.90
C VAL A 48 16.33 82.01 -19.49
N SER A 49 17.11 82.27 -20.54
CA SER A 49 17.94 81.27 -21.25
C SER A 49 19.26 80.90 -20.55
N ALA A 50 19.53 81.47 -19.38
CA ALA A 50 20.68 81.13 -18.53
C ALA A 50 20.34 79.98 -17.56
N ARG A 51 19.36 80.15 -16.67
CA ARG A 51 19.05 79.20 -15.58
C ARG A 51 18.62 77.80 -16.02
N ILE A 52 18.12 77.64 -17.26
CA ILE A 52 17.72 76.33 -17.80
C ILE A 52 18.93 75.45 -18.13
N ARG A 53 20.14 76.02 -18.35
CA ARG A 53 21.37 75.24 -18.51
C ARG A 53 21.94 74.78 -17.16
N GLU A 54 22.00 75.69 -16.18
CA GLU A 54 22.38 75.38 -14.78
C GLU A 54 21.60 74.18 -14.24
N ALA A 55 20.27 74.22 -14.35
CA ALA A 55 19.39 73.16 -13.85
C ALA A 55 19.65 71.78 -14.49
N ARG A 56 20.04 71.74 -15.78
CA ARG A 56 20.39 70.48 -16.46
C ARG A 56 21.73 69.92 -15.99
N TRP A 57 22.72 70.77 -15.71
CA TRP A 57 23.99 70.33 -15.14
C TRP A 57 23.85 69.87 -13.69
N ILE A 58 23.05 70.56 -12.88
CA ILE A 58 22.76 70.13 -11.49
C ILE A 58 22.00 68.80 -11.49
N ALA A 59 20.99 68.62 -12.36
CA ALA A 59 20.28 67.35 -12.48
C ALA A 59 21.18 66.20 -12.96
N ALA A 60 22.06 66.45 -13.95
CA ALA A 60 23.03 65.46 -14.42
C ALA A 60 24.07 65.11 -13.34
N MET A 61 24.60 66.10 -12.62
CA MET A 61 25.54 65.88 -11.52
C MET A 61 24.89 65.11 -10.36
N MET A 62 23.62 65.43 -10.03
CA MET A 62 22.85 64.71 -9.01
C MET A 62 22.55 63.27 -9.43
N PHE A 63 22.26 63.02 -10.71
CA PHE A 63 22.11 61.67 -11.27
C PHE A 63 23.43 60.88 -11.20
N CYS A 64 24.57 61.51 -11.53
CA CYS A 64 25.89 60.89 -11.39
C CYS A 64 26.30 60.65 -9.92
N LEU A 65 25.90 61.53 -8.99
CA LEU A 65 26.15 61.35 -7.55
C LEU A 65 25.29 60.22 -6.96
N LEU A 66 24.04 60.05 -7.43
CA LEU A 66 23.19 58.92 -7.06
C LEU A 66 23.66 57.60 -7.70
N ALA A 67 24.22 57.65 -8.91
CA ALA A 67 24.81 56.49 -9.58
C ALA A 67 26.16 56.03 -8.98
N ASN A 68 26.88 56.93 -8.29
CA ASN A 68 28.14 56.65 -7.59
C ASN A 68 27.98 56.49 -6.07
N ALA A 69 26.76 56.45 -5.54
CA ALA A 69 26.54 56.00 -4.17
C ALA A 69 26.96 54.52 -4.08
N PRO A 70 27.92 54.14 -3.21
CA PRO A 70 28.22 52.74 -2.97
C PRO A 70 27.06 52.14 -2.19
N ALA A 71 26.04 51.66 -2.91
CA ALA A 71 25.11 50.71 -2.35
C ALA A 71 25.93 49.52 -1.85
N GLU A 72 25.81 49.19 -0.57
CA GLU A 72 26.29 47.92 -0.02
C GLU A 72 25.39 46.80 -0.53
N THR A 73 25.45 46.55 -1.84
CA THR A 73 24.83 45.40 -2.47
C THR A 73 25.45 44.17 -1.86
N ASN A 74 24.67 43.45 -1.04
CA ASN A 74 25.04 42.14 -0.53
C ASN A 74 25.64 41.32 -1.68
N LYS A 75 26.91 40.92 -1.55
CA LYS A 75 27.73 40.41 -2.67
C LYS A 75 27.19 39.14 -3.34
N PHE A 76 26.19 38.51 -2.71
CA PHE A 76 25.55 37.28 -3.15
C PHE A 76 24.12 37.50 -3.70
N ALA A 77 23.60 38.73 -3.66
CA ALA A 77 22.25 39.07 -4.11
C ALA A 77 22.19 39.17 -5.66
N CYS A 78 22.08 38.02 -6.32
CA CYS A 78 21.95 37.91 -7.78
C CYS A 78 20.63 37.24 -8.19
N GLU A 79 20.18 37.49 -9.41
CA GLU A 79 19.00 36.85 -10.01
C GLU A 79 19.36 35.77 -11.02
N VAL A 80 18.38 34.91 -11.33
CA VAL A 80 18.59 33.78 -12.26
C VAL A 80 18.68 34.33 -13.68
N GLY A 81 19.85 34.18 -14.30
CA GLY A 81 20.16 34.73 -15.62
C GLY A 81 21.18 35.88 -15.61
N ASP A 82 21.54 36.41 -14.44
CA ASP A 82 22.65 37.35 -14.30
C ASP A 82 23.99 36.73 -14.73
N ILE A 83 24.93 37.57 -15.14
CA ILE A 83 26.32 37.17 -15.42
C ILE A 83 27.18 37.54 -14.22
N ALA A 84 27.89 36.57 -13.65
CA ALA A 84 28.81 36.79 -12.54
C ALA A 84 29.95 37.74 -12.95
N ARG A 85 30.20 38.76 -12.12
CA ARG A 85 31.22 39.80 -12.40
C ARG A 85 32.61 39.46 -11.86
N GLU A 86 32.67 38.61 -10.84
CA GLU A 86 33.86 38.20 -10.10
C GLU A 86 33.77 36.68 -9.83
N ASP A 87 34.90 36.02 -9.56
CA ASP A 87 34.93 34.61 -9.15
C ASP A 87 34.41 34.49 -7.70
N ILE A 88 33.26 33.85 -7.49
CA ILE A 88 32.65 33.71 -6.16
C ILE A 88 33.08 32.39 -5.53
N CYS A 89 33.89 32.47 -4.46
CA CYS A 89 34.36 31.32 -3.69
C CYS A 89 33.56 31.13 -2.39
N THR A 90 33.40 29.86 -1.97
CA THR A 90 32.90 29.52 -0.63
C THR A 90 34.00 29.68 0.44
N PRO A 91 33.86 30.55 1.46
CA PRO A 91 34.80 30.61 2.59
C PRO A 91 34.57 29.50 3.62
N VAL A 92 33.37 28.89 3.64
CA VAL A 92 32.93 27.84 4.58
C VAL A 92 32.43 26.64 3.77
N GLN A 93 32.52 25.42 4.30
CA GLN A 93 31.91 24.26 3.65
C GLN A 93 30.39 24.45 3.53
N LEU A 94 29.86 24.32 2.31
CA LEU A 94 28.46 24.54 2.00
C LEU A 94 27.81 23.23 1.55
N LEU A 95 26.57 22.99 1.97
CA LEU A 95 25.73 21.90 1.48
C LEU A 95 24.44 22.48 0.90
N VAL A 96 24.23 22.33 -0.41
CA VAL A 96 23.11 22.93 -1.13
C VAL A 96 22.18 21.80 -1.59
N ILE A 97 21.02 21.67 -0.95
CA ILE A 97 20.07 20.59 -1.24
C ILE A 97 19.25 20.94 -2.49
N ASP A 98 19.34 20.12 -3.54
CA ASP A 98 18.51 20.26 -4.73
C ASP A 98 17.14 19.63 -4.45
N SER A 99 16.13 20.47 -4.22
CA SER A 99 14.77 20.01 -3.88
C SER A 99 14.12 19.20 -4.99
N LYS A 100 14.39 19.52 -6.27
CA LYS A 100 13.78 18.82 -7.41
C LYS A 100 14.37 17.43 -7.56
N LYS A 101 15.71 17.32 -7.56
CA LYS A 101 16.38 16.02 -7.59
C LYS A 101 16.09 15.20 -6.35
N THR A 102 16.03 15.82 -5.18
CA THR A 102 15.63 15.16 -3.93
C THR A 102 14.24 14.53 -4.07
N ASP A 103 13.27 15.22 -4.66
CA ASP A 103 11.94 14.66 -4.91
C ASP A 103 11.93 13.57 -6.00
N GLU A 104 12.79 13.65 -7.02
CA GLU A 104 12.97 12.58 -8.01
C GLU A 104 13.62 11.33 -7.40
N LEU A 105 14.70 11.50 -6.63
CA LEU A 105 15.35 10.47 -5.82
C LEU A 105 14.34 9.78 -4.89
N ARG A 106 13.56 10.56 -4.12
CA ARG A 106 12.50 10.03 -3.26
C ARG A 106 11.46 9.22 -4.04
N LYS A 107 10.99 9.72 -5.20
CA LYS A 107 10.04 8.98 -6.07
C LYS A 107 10.63 7.67 -6.60
N ASN A 108 11.93 7.62 -6.87
CA ASN A 108 12.63 6.45 -7.41
C ASN A 108 12.96 5.40 -6.33
N GLU A 109 13.28 5.81 -5.11
CA GLU A 109 13.65 4.92 -4.00
C GLU A 109 12.44 4.43 -3.18
N THR A 110 11.40 5.26 -3.00
CA THR A 110 10.16 4.87 -2.28
C THR A 110 9.55 3.53 -2.74
N PRO A 111 9.42 3.21 -4.04
CA PRO A 111 8.90 1.91 -4.51
C PRO A 111 9.92 0.76 -4.43
N ARG A 112 11.11 0.97 -3.89
CA ARG A 112 12.07 -0.11 -3.53
C ARG A 112 11.97 -0.51 -2.06
N LEU A 113 11.42 0.36 -1.20
CA LEU A 113 11.19 0.07 0.21
C LEU A 113 10.05 -0.96 0.37
N PRO A 114 10.22 -1.99 1.25
CA PRO A 114 9.20 -3.01 1.48
C PRO A 114 7.80 -2.45 1.73
N ALA A 115 6.80 -3.07 1.12
CA ALA A 115 5.39 -2.86 1.46
C ALA A 115 4.96 -3.81 2.60
N TYR A 116 4.04 -3.35 3.44
CA TYR A 116 3.39 -4.16 4.48
C TYR A 116 2.09 -4.79 3.96
N PHE A 117 1.91 -6.07 4.28
CA PHE A 117 0.67 -6.82 4.04
C PHE A 117 0.20 -7.47 5.35
N ARG A 118 -1.11 -7.48 5.60
CA ARG A 118 -1.73 -8.29 6.66
C ARG A 118 -2.19 -9.62 6.08
N PHE A 119 -1.84 -10.72 6.74
CA PHE A 119 -2.21 -12.09 6.36
C PHE A 119 -3.22 -12.67 7.36
N ASN A 120 -4.41 -12.99 6.87
CA ASN A 120 -5.45 -13.65 7.64
C ASN A 120 -5.34 -15.18 7.51
N THR A 121 -4.84 -15.84 8.56
CA THR A 121 -4.74 -17.30 8.67
C THR A 121 -6.09 -18.01 8.58
N ASN A 122 -7.17 -17.35 9.02
CA ASN A 122 -8.50 -17.94 9.18
C ASN A 122 -9.34 -17.75 7.91
N ALA A 123 -8.79 -17.09 6.87
CA ALA A 123 -9.45 -16.91 5.58
C ALA A 123 -9.70 -18.23 4.81
N VAL A 124 -9.14 -19.35 5.29
CA VAL A 124 -9.36 -20.71 4.75
C VAL A 124 -10.71 -21.30 5.14
N ASP A 125 -11.29 -20.88 6.27
CA ASP A 125 -12.48 -21.55 6.81
C ASP A 125 -13.73 -21.27 5.95
N ASP A 126 -13.83 -20.08 5.35
CA ASP A 126 -14.91 -19.67 4.43
C ASP A 126 -14.93 -20.52 3.13
N PRO A 127 -13.80 -20.67 2.38
CA PRO A 127 -13.69 -21.61 1.27
C PRO A 127 -14.02 -23.07 1.64
N GLN A 128 -13.60 -23.54 2.82
CA GLN A 128 -13.89 -24.91 3.26
C GLN A 128 -15.37 -25.11 3.57
N ALA A 129 -16.02 -24.18 4.28
CA ALA A 129 -17.45 -24.23 4.54
C ALA A 129 -18.26 -24.26 3.23
N ARG A 130 -17.87 -23.45 2.24
CA ARG A 130 -18.48 -23.44 0.89
C ARG A 130 -18.26 -24.76 0.15
N LEU A 131 -17.07 -25.36 0.23
CA LEU A 131 -16.77 -26.67 -0.36
C LEU A 131 -17.65 -27.78 0.24
N VAL A 132 -17.73 -27.85 1.58
CA VAL A 132 -18.53 -28.86 2.29
C VAL A 132 -20.02 -28.69 1.99
N ALA A 133 -20.54 -27.46 2.00
CA ALA A 133 -21.93 -27.18 1.67
C ALA A 133 -22.28 -27.57 0.23
N ALA A 134 -21.47 -27.16 -0.76
CA ALA A 134 -21.69 -27.53 -2.16
C ALA A 134 -21.63 -29.05 -2.37
N PHE A 135 -20.70 -29.74 -1.73
CA PHE A 135 -20.56 -31.20 -1.79
C PHE A 135 -21.78 -31.92 -1.19
N ALA A 136 -22.33 -31.42 -0.07
CA ALA A 136 -23.55 -31.96 0.54
C ALA A 136 -24.78 -31.77 -0.37
N THR A 137 -25.03 -30.54 -0.84
CA THR A 137 -26.18 -30.22 -1.70
C THR A 137 -26.18 -31.04 -2.99
N VAL A 138 -25.03 -31.18 -3.67
CA VAL A 138 -24.95 -31.94 -4.93
C VAL A 138 -25.08 -33.45 -4.68
N ARG A 139 -24.64 -33.97 -3.51
CA ARG A 139 -24.85 -35.36 -3.11
C ARG A 139 -26.33 -35.68 -2.89
N GLU A 140 -27.08 -34.78 -2.25
CA GLU A 140 -28.53 -34.95 -2.04
C GLU A 140 -29.29 -34.97 -3.36
N LEU A 141 -28.98 -34.04 -4.28
CA LEU A 141 -29.53 -34.02 -5.63
C LEU A 141 -29.20 -35.30 -6.40
N PHE A 142 -27.93 -35.76 -6.34
CA PHE A 142 -27.50 -37.01 -6.97
C PHE A 142 -28.28 -38.22 -6.43
N GLN A 143 -28.48 -38.32 -5.11
CA GLN A 143 -29.23 -39.44 -4.51
C GLN A 143 -30.73 -39.37 -4.81
N ALA A 144 -31.32 -38.18 -4.92
CA ALA A 144 -32.72 -38.01 -5.33
C ALA A 144 -32.93 -38.46 -6.78
N GLU A 145 -32.05 -38.05 -7.70
CA GLU A 145 -32.11 -38.47 -9.10
C GLU A 145 -31.80 -39.95 -9.31
N LEU A 146 -30.81 -40.49 -8.59
CA LEU A 146 -30.47 -41.92 -8.62
C LEU A 146 -31.68 -42.79 -8.24
N LYS A 147 -32.41 -42.37 -7.21
CA LYS A 147 -33.66 -43.03 -6.78
C LYS A 147 -34.77 -42.90 -7.83
N SER A 148 -34.79 -41.85 -8.66
CA SER A 148 -35.76 -41.72 -9.74
C SER A 148 -35.45 -42.64 -10.93
N GLU A 149 -34.18 -42.90 -11.23
CA GLU A 149 -33.74 -43.71 -12.37
C GLU A 149 -33.68 -45.22 -12.04
N TYR A 150 -33.29 -45.58 -10.81
CA TYR A 150 -33.07 -46.96 -10.36
C TYR A 150 -34.07 -47.44 -9.30
N GLY A 151 -34.95 -46.58 -8.78
CA GLY A 151 -35.90 -46.89 -7.70
C GLY A 151 -35.28 -46.97 -6.30
N THR A 152 -33.98 -47.29 -6.19
CA THR A 152 -33.23 -47.46 -4.94
C THR A 152 -32.39 -46.23 -4.59
N LYS A 153 -32.08 -46.04 -3.29
CA LYS A 153 -31.14 -45.00 -2.83
C LYS A 153 -29.66 -45.39 -3.02
N SER A 154 -29.38 -46.63 -3.38
CA SER A 154 -28.03 -47.20 -3.48
C SER A 154 -28.00 -48.38 -4.45
N ILE A 155 -26.88 -48.54 -5.13
CA ILE A 155 -26.64 -49.45 -6.25
C ILE A 155 -25.39 -50.29 -5.95
N THR A 156 -25.34 -51.53 -6.47
CA THR A 156 -24.19 -52.44 -6.25
C THR A 156 -22.94 -51.99 -7.00
N GLN A 157 -21.77 -52.49 -6.57
CA GLN A 157 -20.50 -52.16 -7.23
C GLN A 157 -20.44 -52.66 -8.69
N GLU A 158 -21.22 -53.67 -9.06
CA GLU A 158 -21.26 -54.23 -10.42
C GLU A 158 -22.08 -53.34 -11.35
N GLU A 159 -23.30 -52.98 -10.95
CA GLU A 159 -24.15 -52.01 -11.66
C GLU A 159 -23.46 -50.65 -11.84
N THR A 160 -22.59 -50.21 -10.91
CA THR A 160 -21.79 -48.98 -11.09
C THR A 160 -20.69 -49.06 -12.16
N LYS A 161 -20.52 -50.21 -12.83
CA LYS A 161 -19.68 -50.39 -14.03
C LYS A 161 -20.50 -50.36 -15.32
N ASP A 162 -21.82 -50.40 -15.26
CA ASP A 162 -22.66 -50.53 -16.45
C ASP A 162 -22.62 -49.30 -17.36
N PRO A 163 -22.81 -49.49 -18.69
CA PRO A 163 -23.04 -48.39 -19.62
C PRO A 163 -24.22 -47.50 -19.22
N ARG A 164 -25.27 -48.06 -18.59
CA ARG A 164 -26.42 -47.28 -18.07
C ARG A 164 -25.98 -46.29 -16.99
N PHE A 165 -25.17 -46.73 -16.02
CA PHE A 165 -24.67 -45.85 -14.97
C PHE A 165 -23.71 -44.79 -15.53
N THR A 166 -22.87 -45.16 -16.50
CA THR A 166 -22.01 -44.21 -17.20
C THR A 166 -22.81 -43.13 -17.94
N LYS A 167 -23.92 -43.50 -18.59
CA LYS A 167 -24.86 -42.54 -19.20
C LYS A 167 -25.50 -41.64 -18.14
N PHE A 168 -26.11 -42.20 -17.09
CA PHE A 168 -26.72 -41.45 -16.00
C PHE A 168 -25.75 -40.41 -15.38
N LYS A 169 -24.49 -40.81 -15.12
CA LYS A 169 -23.45 -39.91 -14.60
C LYS A 169 -23.18 -38.74 -15.55
N ASN A 170 -23.10 -38.99 -16.86
CA ASN A 170 -22.86 -37.95 -17.86
C ASN A 170 -24.08 -37.01 -18.01
N ASP A 171 -25.29 -37.58 -17.97
CA ASP A 171 -26.55 -36.84 -18.04
C ASP A 171 -26.82 -36.02 -16.74
N PHE A 172 -26.27 -36.44 -15.60
CA PHE A 172 -26.22 -35.65 -14.36
C PHE A 172 -25.19 -34.52 -14.47
N ALA A 173 -23.95 -34.84 -14.89
CA ALA A 173 -22.86 -33.89 -14.98
C ALA A 173 -23.11 -32.75 -15.99
N SER A 174 -23.87 -33.01 -17.07
CA SER A 174 -24.27 -31.97 -18.03
C SER A 174 -25.30 -31.00 -17.48
N ARG A 175 -26.21 -31.46 -16.61
CA ARG A 175 -27.23 -30.63 -15.93
C ARG A 175 -26.66 -29.86 -14.72
N HIS A 176 -25.73 -30.47 -13.99
CA HIS A 176 -25.09 -29.89 -12.79
C HIS A 176 -23.65 -29.42 -13.06
N ASN A 177 -23.44 -28.75 -14.20
CA ASN A 177 -22.11 -28.41 -14.75
C ASN A 177 -21.22 -27.53 -13.86
N ALA A 178 -21.80 -26.86 -12.85
CA ALA A 178 -21.06 -26.09 -11.85
C ALA A 178 -20.27 -26.95 -10.85
N PHE A 179 -20.56 -28.25 -10.74
CA PHE A 179 -19.87 -29.17 -9.83
C PHE A 179 -19.10 -30.26 -10.60
N PRO A 180 -17.82 -30.52 -10.25
CA PRO A 180 -16.96 -31.43 -11.00
C PRO A 180 -17.24 -32.91 -10.65
N MET A 181 -18.25 -33.50 -11.28
CA MET A 181 -18.64 -34.91 -11.08
C MET A 181 -17.57 -35.88 -11.63
N THR A 182 -16.68 -36.38 -10.77
CA THR A 182 -15.70 -37.41 -11.13
C THR A 182 -16.32 -38.81 -11.11
N THR A 183 -15.78 -39.73 -11.92
CA THR A 183 -16.26 -41.13 -11.96
C THR A 183 -16.12 -41.83 -10.61
N GLU A 184 -15.03 -41.58 -9.87
CA GLU A 184 -14.81 -42.12 -8.52
C GLU A 184 -15.89 -41.63 -7.54
N LEU A 185 -16.17 -40.32 -7.54
CA LEU A 185 -17.15 -39.71 -6.63
C LEU A 185 -18.57 -40.22 -6.92
N ALA A 186 -18.95 -40.29 -8.20
CA ALA A 186 -20.22 -40.86 -8.64
C ALA A 186 -20.39 -42.31 -8.17
N GLN A 187 -19.35 -43.14 -8.33
CA GLN A 187 -19.38 -44.55 -7.89
C GLN A 187 -19.51 -44.66 -6.37
N GLN A 188 -18.78 -43.85 -5.59
CA GLN A 188 -18.91 -43.86 -4.13
C GLN A 188 -20.32 -43.42 -3.68
N TRP A 189 -20.87 -42.33 -4.24
CA TRP A 189 -22.22 -41.87 -3.89
C TRP A 189 -23.32 -42.84 -4.33
N ALA A 190 -23.18 -43.49 -5.49
CA ALA A 190 -24.11 -44.52 -5.94
C ALA A 190 -24.10 -45.77 -5.05
N GLN A 191 -22.94 -46.13 -4.49
CA GLN A 191 -22.80 -47.18 -3.46
C GLN A 191 -23.26 -46.72 -2.06
N GLY A 192 -23.96 -45.58 -1.95
CA GLY A 192 -24.45 -44.99 -0.69
C GLY A 192 -23.37 -44.33 0.18
N ARG A 193 -22.09 -44.45 -0.18
CA ARG A 193 -20.95 -43.94 0.61
C ARG A 193 -20.93 -42.41 0.62
N ALA A 194 -20.18 -41.82 1.55
CA ALA A 194 -20.10 -40.38 1.73
C ALA A 194 -19.25 -39.66 0.67
N GLY A 195 -18.23 -40.31 0.11
CA GLY A 195 -17.19 -39.65 -0.68
C GLY A 195 -16.18 -38.87 0.18
N SER A 196 -16.11 -39.15 1.49
CA SER A 196 -15.29 -38.40 2.46
C SER A 196 -13.79 -38.38 2.13
N ALA A 197 -13.23 -39.47 1.59
CA ALA A 197 -11.83 -39.51 1.14
C ALA A 197 -11.56 -38.57 -0.05
N VAL A 198 -12.53 -38.44 -0.97
CA VAL A 198 -12.46 -37.49 -2.10
C VAL A 198 -12.55 -36.06 -1.59
N LEU A 199 -13.52 -35.77 -0.72
CA LEU A 199 -13.69 -34.47 -0.08
C LEU A 199 -12.43 -34.04 0.69
N PHE A 200 -11.86 -34.91 1.52
CA PHE A 200 -10.61 -34.64 2.25
C PHE A 200 -9.41 -34.42 1.31
N SER A 201 -9.32 -35.17 0.21
CA SER A 201 -8.29 -34.97 -0.81
C SER A 201 -8.39 -33.61 -1.52
N TRP A 202 -9.61 -33.10 -1.72
CA TRP A 202 -9.86 -31.79 -2.30
C TRP A 202 -9.62 -30.66 -1.29
N ASP A 203 -10.15 -30.83 -0.08
CA ASP A 203 -10.00 -29.92 1.05
C ASP A 203 -8.54 -29.68 1.44
N SER A 204 -7.74 -30.75 1.56
CA SER A 204 -6.30 -30.66 1.83
C SER A 204 -5.57 -29.83 0.77
N LYS A 205 -5.93 -29.95 -0.52
CA LYS A 205 -5.34 -29.15 -1.61
C LYS A 205 -5.78 -27.69 -1.56
N LEU A 206 -7.05 -27.44 -1.23
CA LEU A 206 -7.59 -26.09 -1.02
C LEU A 206 -6.89 -25.40 0.15
N ARG A 207 -6.80 -26.05 1.33
CA ARG A 207 -6.11 -25.56 2.53
C ARG A 207 -4.61 -25.34 2.30
N GLN A 208 -3.93 -26.22 1.56
CA GLN A 208 -2.52 -26.02 1.15
C GLN A 208 -2.32 -24.76 0.29
N THR A 209 -3.25 -24.44 -0.61
CA THR A 209 -3.15 -23.21 -1.43
C THR A 209 -3.56 -21.98 -0.62
N MET A 210 -4.59 -22.05 0.22
CA MET A 210 -5.00 -20.96 1.12
C MET A 210 -3.99 -20.66 2.24
N ALA A 211 -3.00 -21.53 2.47
CA ALA A 211 -1.85 -21.25 3.33
C ALA A 211 -0.76 -20.41 2.64
N LEU A 212 -0.85 -20.19 1.33
CA LEU A 212 0.03 -19.28 0.59
C LEU A 212 -0.47 -17.83 0.73
N TYR A 213 0.43 -16.87 0.49
CA TYR A 213 0.09 -15.45 0.52
C TYR A 213 -0.61 -15.05 -0.80
N ILE A 214 -1.93 -14.95 -0.78
CA ILE A 214 -2.80 -14.65 -1.93
C ILE A 214 -3.32 -13.21 -1.82
N ARG A 215 -2.88 -12.33 -2.71
CA ARG A 215 -3.38 -10.95 -2.83
C ARG A 215 -4.44 -10.82 -3.95
N PRO A 216 -5.33 -9.81 -3.90
CA PRO A 216 -6.13 -9.43 -5.07
C PRO A 216 -5.23 -9.09 -6.28
N ASP A 217 -5.69 -9.41 -7.49
CA ASP A 217 -4.89 -9.27 -8.72
C ASP A 217 -4.47 -7.81 -8.99
N LYS A 218 -5.39 -6.87 -8.75
CA LYS A 218 -5.13 -5.43 -8.81
C LYS A 218 -4.62 -4.92 -7.47
N LEU A 219 -3.52 -4.17 -7.49
CA LEU A 219 -2.91 -3.53 -6.33
C LEU A 219 -2.90 -2.01 -6.55
N PRO A 220 -2.96 -1.18 -5.49
CA PRO A 220 -2.72 0.26 -5.61
C PRO A 220 -1.33 0.54 -6.19
N GLY A 221 -1.17 1.60 -6.99
CA GLY A 221 0.12 1.91 -7.64
C GLY A 221 1.27 2.20 -6.66
N GLU A 222 0.96 2.54 -5.41
CA GLU A 222 1.90 2.80 -4.31
C GLU A 222 2.44 1.49 -3.66
N ALA A 223 1.82 0.35 -3.96
CA ALA A 223 2.14 -0.96 -3.40
C ALA A 223 3.32 -1.64 -4.14
N SER A 224 4.43 -0.90 -4.22
CA SER A 224 5.86 -1.25 -4.40
C SER A 224 6.27 -2.50 -5.20
N TYR A 225 7.34 -2.33 -5.97
CA TYR A 225 8.02 -3.37 -6.74
C TYR A 225 9.24 -3.96 -6.00
N SER A 226 9.34 -3.74 -4.68
CA SER A 226 10.43 -4.24 -3.83
C SER A 226 10.60 -5.77 -3.94
N ALA A 227 11.86 -6.23 -3.93
CA ALA A 227 12.18 -7.66 -4.01
C ALA A 227 11.72 -8.46 -2.78
N GLN A 228 11.59 -7.78 -1.63
CA GLN A 228 11.05 -8.30 -0.38
C GLN A 228 9.86 -7.45 0.08
N ILE A 229 8.95 -8.06 0.83
CA ILE A 229 7.78 -7.45 1.45
C ILE A 229 7.78 -7.82 2.95
N ARG A 230 7.09 -7.04 3.79
CA ARG A 230 6.82 -7.42 5.18
C ARG A 230 5.40 -7.98 5.28
N ILE A 231 5.24 -9.11 5.96
CA ILE A 231 3.95 -9.75 6.20
C ILE A 231 3.71 -9.81 7.70
N LEU A 232 2.60 -9.20 8.14
CA LEU A 232 2.10 -9.22 9.50
C LEU A 232 1.02 -10.31 9.59
N THR A 233 1.27 -11.37 10.32
CA THR A 233 0.36 -12.53 10.45
C THR A 233 -0.63 -12.35 11.60
N ASN A 234 -1.82 -12.94 11.49
CA ASN A 234 -2.84 -13.01 12.55
C ASN A 234 -3.39 -11.65 13.08
N HIS A 235 -3.03 -10.52 12.48
CA HIS A 235 -3.56 -9.20 12.82
C HIS A 235 -4.82 -8.89 12.00
N PHE A 236 -5.97 -8.94 12.66
CA PHE A 236 -7.28 -8.75 12.02
C PHE A 236 -7.40 -7.34 11.40
N LEU A 237 -8.17 -7.23 10.31
CA LEU A 237 -8.29 -5.97 9.55
C LEU A 237 -9.00 -4.84 10.31
N ALA A 238 -9.70 -5.16 11.40
CA ALA A 238 -10.41 -4.20 12.24
C ALA A 238 -9.50 -3.53 13.29
N GLU A 239 -8.38 -4.16 13.68
CA GLU A 239 -7.59 -3.70 14.83
C GLU A 239 -6.46 -2.73 14.39
N PRO A 240 -6.36 -1.54 15.01
CA PRO A 240 -5.24 -0.64 14.78
C PRO A 240 -4.00 -1.22 15.47
N VAL A 241 -2.97 -1.54 14.68
CA VAL A 241 -1.69 -2.04 15.18
C VAL A 241 -0.72 -0.86 15.21
N GLU A 242 -0.05 -0.68 16.34
CA GLU A 242 1.01 0.32 16.49
C GLU A 242 2.22 -0.03 15.62
N PHE A 243 2.92 0.97 15.11
CA PHE A 243 3.95 0.76 14.09
C PHE A 243 5.11 -0.10 14.61
N ASP A 244 5.59 0.16 15.82
CA ASP A 244 6.76 -0.53 16.38
C ASP A 244 6.45 -2.03 16.60
N VAL A 245 5.29 -2.33 17.17
CA VAL A 245 4.76 -3.70 17.31
C VAL A 245 4.63 -4.40 15.95
N ALA A 246 4.23 -3.67 14.91
CA ALA A 246 4.15 -4.20 13.55
C ALA A 246 5.53 -4.40 12.87
N GLU A 247 6.54 -3.57 13.15
CA GLU A 247 7.91 -3.76 12.64
C GLU A 247 8.62 -4.94 13.35
N GLU A 248 8.34 -5.18 14.64
CA GLU A 248 8.81 -6.38 15.36
C GLU A 248 8.13 -7.67 14.92
N GLN A 249 6.79 -7.68 14.80
CA GLN A 249 6.01 -8.90 14.53
C GLN A 249 5.89 -9.27 13.05
N SER A 250 6.32 -8.41 12.12
CA SER A 250 6.23 -8.69 10.68
C SER A 250 7.47 -9.38 10.11
N VAL A 251 7.24 -10.47 9.36
CA VAL A 251 8.30 -11.27 8.73
C VAL A 251 8.64 -10.71 7.35
N LEU A 252 9.93 -10.59 7.04
CA LEU A 252 10.41 -10.28 5.68
C LEU A 252 10.30 -11.52 4.78
N VAL A 253 9.53 -11.40 3.70
CA VAL A 253 9.22 -12.49 2.76
C VAL A 253 9.60 -12.07 1.33
N PRO A 254 10.19 -12.95 0.50
CA PRO A 254 10.44 -12.65 -0.91
C PRO A 254 9.15 -12.37 -1.68
N ARG A 255 9.10 -11.30 -2.49
CA ARG A 255 7.92 -10.89 -3.28
C ARG A 255 7.34 -12.02 -4.15
N LYS A 256 8.18 -12.95 -4.64
CA LYS A 256 7.77 -14.13 -5.41
C LYS A 256 6.81 -15.08 -4.67
N ASN A 257 6.72 -15.01 -3.35
CA ASN A 257 5.80 -15.81 -2.55
C ASN A 257 4.40 -15.17 -2.40
N LEU A 258 4.23 -13.90 -2.81
CA LEU A 258 2.95 -13.19 -2.80
C LEU A 258 2.25 -13.35 -4.15
N LEU A 259 1.49 -14.44 -4.27
CA LEU A 259 0.75 -14.80 -5.47
C LEU A 259 -0.45 -13.88 -5.66
N THR A 260 -0.80 -13.59 -6.92
CA THR A 260 -2.13 -13.05 -7.20
C THR A 260 -3.20 -14.13 -7.12
N LEU A 261 -4.46 -13.75 -6.94
CA LEU A 261 -5.58 -14.69 -6.90
C LEU A 261 -5.67 -15.53 -8.20
N ALA A 262 -5.41 -14.94 -9.37
CA ALA A 262 -5.26 -15.69 -10.62
C ALA A 262 -4.10 -16.72 -10.58
N GLN A 263 -2.92 -16.33 -10.08
CA GLN A 263 -1.77 -17.25 -9.95
C GLN A 263 -2.01 -18.36 -8.92
N ALA A 264 -2.74 -18.09 -7.84
CA ALA A 264 -3.13 -19.10 -6.86
C ALA A 264 -4.12 -20.12 -7.45
N ARG A 265 -5.04 -19.68 -8.32
CA ARG A 265 -5.93 -20.57 -9.09
C ARG A 265 -5.17 -21.48 -10.03
N GLU A 266 -4.21 -20.94 -10.78
CA GLU A 266 -3.31 -21.70 -11.66
C GLU A 266 -2.47 -22.72 -10.87
N THR A 267 -1.87 -22.29 -9.76
CA THR A 267 -1.11 -23.15 -8.83
C THR A 267 -1.96 -24.28 -8.26
N LEU A 268 -3.23 -24.03 -7.95
CA LEU A 268 -4.17 -25.06 -7.51
C LEU A 268 -4.57 -26.02 -8.64
N ALA A 269 -4.81 -25.53 -9.85
CA ALA A 269 -5.12 -26.37 -11.01
C ALA A 269 -3.97 -27.33 -11.35
N HIS A 270 -2.71 -26.90 -11.21
CA HIS A 270 -1.52 -27.76 -11.36
C HIS A 270 -1.37 -28.83 -10.26
N LYS A 271 -2.05 -28.74 -9.12
CA LYS A 271 -2.13 -29.85 -8.12
C LYS A 271 -3.05 -31.00 -8.56
N PHE A 272 -3.73 -30.89 -9.71
CA PHE A 272 -4.62 -31.91 -10.26
C PHE A 272 -4.12 -32.50 -11.57
N THR A 273 -4.43 -33.77 -11.81
CA THR A 273 -4.11 -34.45 -13.08
C THR A 273 -4.93 -33.88 -14.25
N ALA A 274 -4.54 -34.19 -15.49
CA ALA A 274 -5.27 -33.77 -16.70
C ALA A 274 -6.77 -34.16 -16.66
N ASN A 275 -7.06 -35.36 -16.16
CA ASN A 275 -8.42 -35.89 -16.02
C ASN A 275 -9.23 -35.24 -14.87
N GLN A 276 -8.61 -34.36 -14.08
CA GLN A 276 -9.21 -33.71 -12.91
C GLN A 276 -9.15 -32.17 -12.99
N GLN A 277 -8.82 -31.59 -14.15
CA GLN A 277 -8.73 -30.14 -14.31
C GLN A 277 -10.04 -29.40 -13.99
N GLY A 278 -11.20 -30.03 -14.20
CA GLY A 278 -12.49 -29.49 -13.75
C GLY A 278 -12.61 -29.34 -12.23
N VAL A 279 -11.96 -30.23 -11.45
CA VAL A 279 -11.87 -30.10 -9.98
C VAL A 279 -10.98 -28.93 -9.60
N GLY A 280 -9.82 -28.80 -10.25
CA GLY A 280 -8.91 -27.66 -10.04
C GLY A 280 -9.57 -26.32 -10.36
N ALA A 281 -10.33 -26.23 -11.45
CA ALA A 281 -11.09 -25.05 -11.83
C ALA A 281 -12.21 -24.71 -10.83
N PHE A 282 -12.98 -25.71 -10.37
CA PHE A 282 -14.02 -25.53 -9.36
C PHE A 282 -13.46 -25.04 -8.01
N LEU A 283 -12.44 -25.72 -7.46
CA LEU A 283 -11.81 -25.30 -6.21
C LEU A 283 -11.11 -23.93 -6.36
N GLY A 284 -10.61 -23.62 -7.56
CA GLY A 284 -10.10 -22.29 -7.91
C GLY A 284 -11.15 -21.19 -7.77
N GLN A 285 -12.43 -21.46 -8.08
CA GLN A 285 -13.51 -20.49 -7.87
C GLN A 285 -13.79 -20.23 -6.37
N LEU A 286 -13.51 -21.21 -5.50
CA LEU A 286 -13.67 -21.08 -4.05
C LEU A 286 -12.50 -20.34 -3.35
N LEU A 287 -11.34 -20.21 -4.00
CA LEU A 287 -10.20 -19.44 -3.47
C LEU A 287 -10.57 -17.96 -3.28
N LEU A 288 -10.17 -17.42 -2.13
CA LEU A 288 -10.28 -16.00 -1.76
C LEU A 288 -8.88 -15.40 -1.57
N ASP A 289 -8.78 -14.08 -1.57
CA ASP A 289 -7.60 -13.36 -1.11
C ASP A 289 -7.51 -13.36 0.42
N ASN A 290 -6.30 -13.55 0.94
CA ASN A 290 -5.98 -13.65 2.37
C ASN A 290 -4.88 -12.64 2.79
N CYS A 291 -4.23 -11.99 1.82
CA CYS A 291 -3.22 -10.95 2.02
C CYS A 291 -3.72 -9.58 1.52
N VAL A 292 -3.91 -8.64 2.45
CA VAL A 292 -4.35 -7.27 2.16
C VAL A 292 -3.19 -6.28 2.35
N TYR A 293 -3.03 -5.33 1.43
CA TYR A 293 -2.02 -4.27 1.52
C TYR A 293 -2.40 -3.25 2.61
N ASP A 294 -1.53 -3.05 3.61
CA ASP A 294 -1.72 -2.01 4.63
C ASP A 294 -0.97 -0.75 4.20
N LYS A 295 -1.70 0.22 3.65
CA LYS A 295 -1.15 1.52 3.28
C LYS A 295 -0.59 2.27 4.49
N LYS A 296 -1.26 2.25 5.65
CA LYS A 296 -0.86 3.05 6.82
C LYS A 296 0.48 2.58 7.37
N LEU A 297 0.64 1.27 7.61
CA LEU A 297 1.91 0.71 8.06
C LEU A 297 3.02 0.87 7.02
N THR A 298 2.68 0.76 5.72
CA THR A 298 3.63 0.99 4.63
C THR A 298 4.13 2.43 4.60
N ASP A 299 3.23 3.42 4.68
CA ASP A 299 3.57 4.84 4.64
C ASP A 299 4.39 5.24 5.89
N LEU A 300 4.01 4.75 7.08
CA LEU A 300 4.76 4.96 8.32
C LEU A 300 6.19 4.37 8.25
N SER A 301 6.36 3.14 7.76
CA SER A 301 7.70 2.53 7.61
C SER A 301 8.57 3.19 6.55
N ARG A 302 7.96 3.90 5.59
CA ARG A 302 8.66 4.63 4.54
C ARG A 302 9.03 6.04 4.97
N ALA A 303 8.17 6.74 5.72
CA ALA A 303 8.35 8.14 6.11
C ALA A 303 9.77 8.49 6.62
N PRO A 304 10.35 7.81 7.63
CA PRO A 304 11.69 8.16 8.12
C PRO A 304 12.79 7.85 7.10
N ARG A 305 12.65 6.74 6.35
CA ARG A 305 13.63 6.32 5.33
C ARG A 305 13.62 7.26 4.11
N VAL A 306 12.45 7.75 3.71
CA VAL A 306 12.27 8.70 2.60
C VAL A 306 12.64 10.14 3.01
N ALA A 307 12.40 10.52 4.26
CA ALA A 307 12.85 11.81 4.81
C ALA A 307 14.39 11.91 4.84
N ALA A 308 15.08 10.81 5.18
CA ALA A 308 16.54 10.73 5.17
C ALA A 308 17.17 10.78 3.77
N LEU A 309 16.38 10.62 2.69
CA LEU A 309 16.85 10.77 1.31
C LEU A 309 16.83 12.25 0.89
N TRP A 310 17.99 12.71 0.44
CA TRP A 310 18.24 14.01 -0.18
C TRP A 310 19.38 13.89 -1.20
N GLU A 311 19.35 14.72 -2.24
CA GLU A 311 20.52 14.97 -3.11
C GLU A 311 20.93 16.43 -2.96
N GLY A 312 22.22 16.68 -2.78
CA GLY A 312 22.74 18.03 -2.60
C GLY A 312 24.22 18.13 -2.94
N ASP A 313 24.62 19.30 -3.41
CA ASP A 313 25.99 19.61 -3.77
C ASP A 313 26.80 20.03 -2.53
N ARG A 314 27.99 19.45 -2.36
CA ARG A 314 28.92 19.81 -1.30
C ARG A 314 30.07 20.62 -1.87
N TYR A 315 30.20 21.86 -1.41
CA TYR A 315 31.33 22.74 -1.73
C TYR A 315 32.35 22.72 -0.60
N THR A 316 33.64 22.58 -0.92
CA THR A 316 34.73 22.67 0.06
C THR A 316 35.15 24.13 0.26
N ALA A 317 35.63 24.48 1.46
CA ALA A 317 36.14 25.84 1.70
C ALA A 317 37.29 26.16 0.74
N GLY A 318 37.21 27.32 0.09
CA GLY A 318 38.08 27.75 -1.02
C GLY A 318 37.55 27.40 -2.42
N GLN A 319 36.46 26.64 -2.55
CA GLN A 319 35.93 26.23 -3.85
C GLN A 319 35.12 27.34 -4.53
N ILE A 320 35.42 27.60 -5.80
CA ILE A 320 34.67 28.50 -6.69
C ILE A 320 33.28 27.89 -6.95
N ILE A 321 32.22 28.66 -6.69
CA ILE A 321 30.83 28.34 -7.08
C ILE A 321 30.57 28.78 -8.53
N VAL A 322 31.05 29.97 -8.90
CA VAL A 322 30.80 30.64 -10.18
C VAL A 322 32.05 31.37 -10.64
N ARG A 323 32.36 31.34 -11.94
CA ARG A 323 33.45 32.14 -12.52
C ARG A 323 32.94 33.44 -13.12
N ALA A 324 33.79 34.47 -13.16
CA ALA A 324 33.51 35.71 -13.85
C ALA A 324 33.18 35.44 -15.34
N GLY A 325 32.03 35.94 -15.81
CA GLY A 325 31.50 35.69 -17.16
C GLY A 325 30.54 34.50 -17.28
N GLU A 326 30.35 33.69 -16.23
CA GLU A 326 29.40 32.58 -16.20
C GLU A 326 27.98 33.05 -15.81
N THR A 327 26.94 32.38 -16.32
CA THR A 327 25.54 32.73 -16.04
C THR A 327 24.98 32.04 -14.81
N ILE A 328 24.28 32.80 -13.98
CA ILE A 328 23.73 32.37 -12.69
C ILE A 328 22.49 31.51 -12.93
N THR A 329 22.70 30.19 -12.91
CA THR A 329 21.64 29.18 -12.97
C THR A 329 20.84 29.12 -11.66
N PRO A 330 19.62 28.53 -11.62
CA PRO A 330 18.87 28.37 -10.37
C PRO A 330 19.63 27.61 -9.27
N ARG A 331 20.48 26.65 -9.67
CA ARG A 331 21.33 25.84 -8.79
C ARG A 331 22.47 26.68 -8.19
N ILE A 332 23.10 27.51 -9.02
CA ILE A 332 24.09 28.51 -8.58
C ILE A 332 23.43 29.50 -7.62
N LYS A 333 22.25 30.02 -7.94
CA LYS A 333 21.54 30.94 -7.05
C LYS A 333 21.25 30.30 -5.68
N ALA A 334 20.78 29.06 -5.63
CA ALA A 334 20.56 28.36 -4.36
C ALA A 334 21.87 28.24 -3.53
N ALA A 335 23.02 28.05 -4.17
CA ALA A 335 24.33 28.06 -3.50
C ALA A 335 24.76 29.45 -3.02
N LEU A 336 24.38 30.52 -3.73
CA LEU A 336 24.65 31.90 -3.31
C LEU A 336 23.70 32.36 -2.19
N ASP A 337 22.43 31.96 -2.23
CA ASP A 337 21.43 32.24 -1.19
C ASP A 337 21.79 31.52 0.14
N GLU A 338 22.19 30.24 0.10
CA GLU A 338 22.71 29.52 1.27
C GLU A 338 24.03 30.13 1.79
N LEU A 339 24.96 30.52 0.89
CA LEU A 339 26.18 31.22 1.31
C LEU A 339 25.87 32.57 1.97
N ALA A 340 24.86 33.31 1.49
CA ALA A 340 24.40 34.56 2.09
C ALA A 340 23.76 34.35 3.47
N ALA A 341 23.14 33.19 3.73
CA ALA A 341 22.59 32.82 5.03
C ALA A 341 23.67 32.35 6.04
N VAL A 342 24.74 31.72 5.56
CA VAL A 342 25.87 31.25 6.39
C VAL A 342 26.91 32.34 6.65
N ALA A 343 27.01 33.36 5.78
CA ALA A 343 27.93 34.48 5.97
C ALA A 343 27.48 35.41 7.13
N PRO A 344 28.34 35.69 8.13
CA PRO A 344 27.99 36.65 9.17
C PRO A 344 27.91 38.08 8.60
N PRO A 345 27.04 38.96 9.14
CA PRO A 345 26.96 40.35 8.71
C PRO A 345 28.28 41.07 9.00
N VAL A 346 28.99 41.46 7.94
CA VAL A 346 30.27 42.16 8.04
C VAL A 346 30.02 43.59 8.50
N ALA A 347 30.25 43.86 9.78
CA ALA A 347 30.35 45.23 10.27
C ALA A 347 31.55 45.94 9.59
N PRO A 348 31.43 47.22 9.20
CA PRO A 348 32.48 47.92 8.46
C PRO A 348 33.70 48.20 9.35
N ILE A 349 34.71 47.32 9.26
CA ILE A 349 35.99 47.49 9.96
C ILE A 349 36.71 48.71 9.37
N THR A 350 36.97 49.71 10.22
CA THR A 350 37.69 50.92 9.86
C THR A 350 39.12 50.58 9.41
N ALA A 351 39.57 51.16 8.29
CA ALA A 351 40.83 50.80 7.65
C ALA A 351 42.08 51.19 8.47
N PRO A 352 43.07 50.28 8.62
CA PRO A 352 44.45 50.62 8.91
C PRO A 352 45.30 50.80 7.63
N ALA A 353 46.44 51.47 7.80
CA ALA A 353 47.43 51.96 6.82
C ALA A 353 47.83 51.03 5.64
N PRO A 354 48.34 51.60 4.52
CA PRO A 354 48.76 50.83 3.35
C PRO A 354 50.02 49.99 3.59
N ILE A 355 50.06 48.82 2.97
CA ILE A 355 51.26 47.97 2.81
C ILE A 355 51.71 48.03 1.35
N GLU A 356 53.02 48.00 1.13
CA GLU A 356 53.65 48.21 -0.18
C GLU A 356 53.21 47.19 -1.24
N GLN A 357 52.78 47.67 -2.40
CA GLN A 357 52.55 46.83 -3.58
C GLN A 357 53.89 46.53 -4.27
N ILE A 358 54.39 45.30 -4.11
CA ILE A 358 55.49 44.79 -4.93
C ILE A 358 54.96 44.62 -6.37
N VAL A 359 55.35 45.54 -7.26
CA VAL A 359 54.96 45.52 -8.66
C VAL A 359 55.66 44.37 -9.39
N VAL A 360 54.93 43.29 -9.67
CA VAL A 360 55.35 42.21 -10.56
C VAL A 360 54.55 42.30 -11.86
N THR A 361 55.14 42.89 -12.90
CA THR A 361 54.55 42.94 -14.24
C THR A 361 54.64 41.56 -14.93
N PRO A 362 53.52 40.93 -15.34
CA PRO A 362 53.58 39.76 -16.22
C PRO A 362 53.97 40.19 -17.65
N PRO A 363 54.89 39.48 -18.32
CA PRO A 363 55.31 39.84 -19.68
C PRO A 363 54.22 39.52 -20.72
N ALA A 364 54.09 40.40 -21.72
CA ALA A 364 53.16 40.20 -22.84
C ALA A 364 53.50 38.94 -23.65
N LYS A 365 52.47 38.17 -24.03
CA LYS A 365 52.58 36.98 -24.90
C LYS A 365 51.98 37.27 -26.28
N PRO A 366 52.57 36.77 -27.38
CA PRO A 366 52.18 37.14 -28.74
C PRO A 366 50.90 36.45 -29.23
N PRO A 367 50.16 37.04 -30.20
CA PRO A 367 48.85 36.56 -30.63
C PRO A 367 48.91 35.45 -31.68
N TYR A 368 48.94 34.18 -31.24
CA TYR A 368 48.92 33.00 -32.14
C TYR A 368 47.82 31.99 -31.78
N LEU A 369 46.56 32.44 -31.67
CA LEU A 369 45.42 31.57 -31.35
C LEU A 369 44.16 31.76 -32.23
N PHE A 370 44.30 32.33 -33.44
CA PHE A 370 43.17 32.58 -34.36
C PHE A 370 43.20 31.82 -35.70
N TYR A 371 44.20 30.97 -35.96
CA TYR A 371 44.29 30.17 -37.20
C TYR A 371 43.82 28.71 -37.09
N GLY A 372 43.57 28.20 -35.88
CA GLY A 372 43.12 26.80 -35.69
C GLY A 372 41.65 26.54 -36.06
N SER A 373 40.77 27.52 -35.85
CA SER A 373 39.32 27.34 -36.03
C SER A 373 38.88 27.29 -37.50
N GLY A 374 39.51 28.10 -38.36
CA GLY A 374 39.16 28.18 -39.79
C GLY A 374 39.42 26.87 -40.56
N VAL A 375 40.58 26.24 -40.32
CA VAL A 375 40.96 24.98 -40.98
C VAL A 375 40.00 23.85 -40.60
N LEU A 376 39.63 23.76 -39.31
CA LEU A 376 38.75 22.71 -38.79
C LEU A 376 37.30 22.86 -39.32
N LEU A 377 36.80 24.09 -39.44
CA LEU A 377 35.51 24.36 -40.09
C LEU A 377 35.50 23.98 -41.57
N PHE A 378 36.56 24.32 -42.31
CA PHE A 378 36.66 24.03 -43.75
C PHE A 378 36.70 22.52 -44.01
N LEU A 379 37.47 21.78 -43.20
CA LEU A 379 37.58 20.33 -43.29
C LEU A 379 36.24 19.64 -42.92
N CYS A 380 35.52 20.13 -41.92
CA CYS A 380 34.18 19.65 -41.57
C CYS A 380 33.15 19.88 -42.68
N LEU A 381 33.20 21.03 -43.38
CA LEU A 381 32.36 21.34 -44.56
C LEU A 381 32.65 20.40 -45.75
N ILE A 382 33.92 20.03 -45.96
CA ILE A 382 34.31 19.03 -46.97
C ILE A 382 33.75 17.65 -46.60
N CYS A 383 33.85 17.22 -45.33
CA CYS A 383 33.25 15.96 -44.89
C CYS A 383 31.72 15.93 -45.05
N MET A 384 31.02 17.03 -44.70
CA MET A 384 29.58 17.19 -44.90
C MET A 384 29.16 17.09 -46.38
N THR A 385 29.90 17.73 -47.29
CA THR A 385 29.55 17.71 -48.72
C THR A 385 29.84 16.35 -49.39
N ILE A 386 30.87 15.63 -48.93
CA ILE A 386 31.17 14.25 -49.38
C ILE A 386 30.08 13.28 -48.89
N SER A 387 29.71 13.32 -47.60
CA SER A 387 28.68 12.43 -47.04
C SER A 387 27.30 12.71 -47.62
N TRP A 388 26.96 13.99 -47.86
CA TRP A 388 25.70 14.36 -48.53
C TRP A 388 25.61 13.78 -49.95
N ARG A 389 26.70 13.83 -50.73
CA ARG A 389 26.74 13.20 -52.07
C ARG A 389 26.57 11.68 -51.99
N PHE A 390 27.20 10.99 -51.04
CA PHE A 390 27.06 9.54 -50.89
C PHE A 390 25.66 9.08 -50.42
N LEU A 391 25.00 9.87 -49.56
CA LEU A 391 23.67 9.53 -49.02
C LEU A 391 22.50 9.90 -49.95
N PHE A 392 22.69 10.80 -50.92
CA PHE A 392 21.64 11.18 -51.88
C PHE A 392 21.83 10.68 -53.31
N ALA A 393 23.01 10.18 -53.70
CA ALA A 393 23.22 9.59 -55.04
C ALA A 393 22.56 8.20 -55.23
N SER A 394 22.13 7.55 -54.15
CA SER A 394 21.73 6.14 -54.09
C SER A 394 20.21 5.92 -53.98
N ARG A 395 19.41 6.70 -54.72
CA ARG A 395 17.95 6.45 -54.90
C ARG A 395 17.50 6.50 -56.36
N LYS A 396 17.70 5.38 -57.08
CA LYS A 396 16.91 5.01 -58.26
C LYS A 396 16.43 3.56 -58.11
N ALA A 397 15.22 3.30 -58.61
CA ALA A 397 14.38 2.16 -58.25
C ALA A 397 15.03 0.76 -58.36
N THR A 398 14.88 -0.04 -57.30
CA THR A 398 14.96 -1.50 -57.38
C THR A 398 13.55 -2.03 -57.67
N ALA A 399 13.35 -2.57 -58.87
CA ALA A 399 12.10 -3.23 -59.26
C ALA A 399 12.05 -4.69 -58.77
N LEU A 400 10.86 -5.30 -58.83
CA LEU A 400 10.61 -6.66 -58.35
C LEU A 400 11.47 -7.71 -59.09
N VAL A 401 11.98 -8.69 -58.34
CA VAL A 401 12.60 -9.92 -58.87
C VAL A 401 11.59 -11.08 -58.70
N PRO A 402 11.35 -11.94 -59.70
CA PRO A 402 10.31 -12.97 -59.61
C PRO A 402 10.70 -14.21 -58.81
N PHE A 403 9.69 -14.94 -58.32
CA PHE A 403 9.81 -16.31 -57.84
C PHE A 403 10.16 -17.27 -59.00
N PRO A 404 11.14 -18.18 -58.88
CA PRO A 404 11.36 -19.23 -59.87
C PRO A 404 10.30 -20.34 -59.72
N SER A 405 9.44 -20.48 -60.71
CA SER A 405 8.50 -21.61 -60.82
C SER A 405 9.23 -22.86 -61.32
N PHE A 406 9.08 -24.00 -60.62
CA PHE A 406 9.57 -25.29 -61.10
C PHE A 406 8.84 -25.69 -62.40
N PRO A 407 9.55 -26.19 -63.43
CA PRO A 407 8.91 -26.70 -64.63
C PRO A 407 8.22 -28.04 -64.34
N ALA A 408 6.95 -28.15 -64.72
CA ALA A 408 6.17 -29.38 -64.58
C ALA A 408 6.41 -30.32 -65.78
N GLU A 409 7.57 -30.97 -65.80
CA GLU A 409 7.89 -31.97 -66.83
C GLU A 409 7.21 -33.32 -66.53
N ARG A 410 6.46 -33.84 -67.51
CA ARG A 410 5.70 -35.10 -67.40
C ARG A 410 6.37 -36.23 -68.19
N PRO A 411 6.93 -37.26 -67.53
CA PRO A 411 7.06 -38.59 -68.12
C PRO A 411 5.69 -39.30 -68.15
N SER A 412 5.51 -40.23 -69.09
CA SER A 412 4.24 -40.94 -69.28
C SER A 412 4.06 -42.14 -68.35
N ILE A 413 2.90 -42.17 -67.68
CA ILE A 413 2.10 -43.32 -67.23
C ILE A 413 2.79 -44.70 -67.33
N SER A 414 3.18 -45.22 -66.17
CA SER A 414 3.02 -46.64 -65.81
C SER A 414 2.43 -46.69 -64.39
N THR A 415 1.76 -47.79 -64.02
CA THR A 415 0.92 -47.88 -62.81
C THR A 415 1.74 -47.68 -61.51
N PRO A 416 1.52 -46.59 -60.75
CA PRO A 416 2.33 -46.32 -59.55
C PRO A 416 1.98 -47.23 -58.36
N ASP A 417 0.74 -47.70 -58.29
CA ASP A 417 0.14 -48.17 -57.03
C ASP A 417 0.60 -49.55 -56.55
N GLU A 418 1.05 -50.43 -57.43
CA GLU A 418 1.59 -51.74 -57.04
C GLU A 418 3.04 -51.63 -56.56
N GLN A 419 3.83 -50.74 -57.19
CA GLN A 419 5.27 -50.62 -56.89
C GLN A 419 5.59 -50.03 -55.52
N TRP A 420 4.68 -49.23 -54.93
CA TRP A 420 4.88 -48.76 -53.55
C TRP A 420 4.46 -49.81 -52.53
N LEU A 421 3.46 -50.64 -52.84
CA LEU A 421 2.93 -51.66 -51.95
C LEU A 421 3.96 -52.77 -51.69
N ASP A 422 4.59 -53.30 -52.75
CA ASP A 422 5.67 -54.29 -52.63
C ASP A 422 6.88 -53.74 -51.86
N ARG A 423 7.26 -52.48 -52.14
CA ARG A 423 8.38 -51.83 -51.43
C ARG A 423 8.07 -51.63 -49.94
N ALA A 424 6.81 -51.32 -49.59
CA ALA A 424 6.36 -51.22 -48.21
C ALA A 424 6.36 -52.58 -47.50
N LEU A 425 5.85 -53.63 -48.15
CA LEU A 425 5.82 -54.99 -47.58
C LEU A 425 7.23 -55.56 -47.35
N ILE A 426 8.16 -55.37 -48.29
CA ILE A 426 9.57 -55.77 -48.14
C ILE A 426 10.25 -54.95 -47.03
N ALA A 427 9.90 -53.67 -46.86
CA ALA A 427 10.40 -52.86 -45.75
C ALA A 427 9.84 -53.33 -44.39
N GLU A 428 8.56 -53.69 -44.31
CA GLU A 428 7.97 -54.26 -43.09
C GLU A 428 8.59 -55.61 -42.70
N GLN A 429 8.82 -56.50 -43.67
CA GLN A 429 9.43 -57.81 -43.42
C GLN A 429 10.85 -57.66 -42.84
N ARG A 430 11.71 -56.86 -43.49
CA ARG A 430 13.06 -56.55 -42.99
C ARG A 430 13.04 -55.85 -41.64
N ALA A 431 12.08 -54.96 -41.38
CA ALA A 431 11.91 -54.33 -40.08
C ALA A 431 11.50 -55.34 -38.98
N ARG A 432 10.69 -56.36 -39.32
CA ARG A 432 10.29 -57.43 -38.38
C ARG A 432 11.45 -58.39 -38.08
N GLU A 433 12.24 -58.75 -39.09
CA GLU A 433 13.45 -59.57 -38.96
C GLU A 433 14.48 -58.90 -38.05
N LEU A 434 14.88 -57.67 -38.39
CA LEU A 434 15.84 -56.88 -37.59
C LEU A 434 15.32 -56.59 -36.17
N ALA A 435 14.00 -56.41 -35.98
CA ALA A 435 13.42 -56.27 -34.65
C ALA A 435 13.46 -57.58 -33.84
N GLY A 436 13.40 -58.74 -34.49
CA GLY A 436 13.59 -60.04 -33.84
C GLY A 436 15.02 -60.24 -33.34
N GLU A 437 16.01 -60.00 -34.20
CA GLU A 437 17.44 -60.11 -33.89
C GLU A 437 17.89 -59.08 -32.84
N ALA A 438 17.42 -57.83 -32.95
CA ALA A 438 17.69 -56.80 -31.95
C ALA A 438 17.13 -57.20 -30.56
N ARG A 439 15.94 -57.82 -30.51
CA ARG A 439 15.35 -58.28 -29.24
C ARG A 439 16.16 -59.42 -28.62
N SER A 440 16.55 -60.43 -29.38
CA SER A 440 17.34 -61.56 -28.85
C SER A 440 18.72 -61.13 -28.37
N ALA A 441 19.37 -60.16 -29.03
CA ALA A 441 20.67 -59.64 -28.63
C ALA A 441 20.64 -58.65 -27.45
N LEU A 442 19.58 -57.85 -27.30
CA LEU A 442 19.49 -56.78 -26.28
C LEU A 442 18.88 -57.26 -24.96
N VAL A 443 17.87 -58.14 -24.97
CA VAL A 443 17.20 -58.63 -23.76
C VAL A 443 18.15 -59.21 -22.71
N PRO A 444 19.12 -60.12 -23.02
CA PRO A 444 20.01 -60.66 -21.99
C PRO A 444 20.94 -59.59 -21.40
N LYS A 445 21.42 -58.64 -22.20
CA LYS A 445 22.23 -57.50 -21.73
C LYS A 445 21.42 -56.57 -20.82
N PHE A 446 20.15 -56.34 -21.16
CA PHE A 446 19.23 -55.54 -20.36
C PHE A 446 18.88 -56.21 -19.02
N LEU A 447 18.68 -57.54 -18.98
CA LEU A 447 18.52 -58.27 -17.72
C LEU A 447 19.78 -58.20 -16.85
N GLN A 448 20.97 -58.33 -17.45
CA GLN A 448 22.23 -58.22 -16.72
C GLN A 448 22.42 -56.81 -16.14
N TRP A 449 22.07 -55.76 -16.90
CA TRP A 449 22.10 -54.37 -16.47
C TRP A 449 21.08 -54.05 -15.37
N LEU A 450 19.84 -54.56 -15.49
CA LEU A 450 18.84 -54.44 -14.42
C LEU A 450 19.31 -55.14 -13.13
N LYS A 451 19.94 -56.33 -13.25
CA LYS A 451 20.44 -57.07 -12.10
C LYS A 451 21.63 -56.38 -11.42
N SER A 452 22.55 -55.76 -12.17
CA SER A 452 23.66 -55.01 -11.58
C SER A 452 23.20 -53.64 -11.10
N GLN A 453 22.81 -52.74 -12.01
CA GLN A 453 22.59 -51.34 -11.70
C GLN A 453 21.21 -51.06 -11.11
N GLY A 454 20.16 -51.73 -11.60
CA GLY A 454 18.79 -51.52 -11.12
C GLY A 454 18.54 -52.04 -9.70
N VAL A 455 18.92 -53.29 -9.41
CA VAL A 455 18.73 -53.89 -8.09
C VAL A 455 19.65 -53.25 -7.03
N GLN A 456 20.91 -52.96 -7.37
CA GLN A 456 21.83 -52.34 -6.41
C GLN A 456 21.44 -50.89 -6.07
N SER A 457 20.99 -50.10 -7.04
CA SER A 457 20.52 -48.74 -6.75
C SER A 457 19.24 -48.74 -5.91
N LEU A 458 18.32 -49.69 -6.14
CA LEU A 458 17.08 -49.81 -5.36
C LEU A 458 17.33 -50.30 -3.92
N ILE A 459 18.36 -51.12 -3.70
CA ILE A 459 18.85 -51.47 -2.34
C ILE A 459 19.48 -50.24 -1.68
N ALA A 460 20.39 -49.53 -2.37
CA ALA A 460 21.02 -48.32 -1.82
C ALA A 460 19.99 -47.23 -1.47
N GLN A 461 18.98 -47.02 -2.31
CA GLN A 461 17.85 -46.13 -2.04
C GLN A 461 17.00 -46.58 -0.84
N ARG A 462 16.84 -47.89 -0.63
CA ARG A 462 16.18 -48.42 0.57
C ARG A 462 16.99 -48.12 1.83
N ASP A 463 18.31 -48.28 1.78
CA ASP A 463 19.17 -47.99 2.92
C ASP A 463 19.24 -46.49 3.22
N GLU A 464 19.21 -45.63 2.19
CA GLU A 464 19.07 -44.16 2.30
C GLU A 464 17.71 -43.74 2.91
N LEU A 465 16.61 -44.42 2.54
CA LEU A 465 15.30 -44.24 3.18
C LEU A 465 15.29 -44.71 4.65
N LEU A 466 16.03 -45.76 4.99
CA LEU A 466 16.15 -46.25 6.37
C LEU A 466 17.06 -45.37 7.24
N THR A 467 18.09 -44.73 6.68
CA THR A 467 18.92 -43.76 7.43
C THR A 467 18.20 -42.43 7.63
N THR A 468 17.47 -41.94 6.62
CA THR A 468 16.64 -40.74 6.76
C THR A 468 15.46 -40.93 7.72
N GLN A 469 14.85 -42.13 7.78
CA GLN A 469 13.86 -42.45 8.82
C GLN A 469 14.47 -42.40 10.23
N LYS A 470 15.63 -43.03 10.46
CA LYS A 470 16.32 -42.98 11.77
C LYS A 470 16.79 -41.58 12.16
N LEU A 471 17.16 -40.75 11.18
CA LEU A 471 17.51 -39.35 11.41
C LEU A 471 16.27 -38.55 11.83
N ALA A 472 15.13 -38.75 11.16
CA ALA A 472 13.86 -38.13 11.54
C ALA A 472 13.37 -38.59 12.93
N GLU A 473 13.54 -39.86 13.30
CA GLU A 473 13.26 -40.36 14.66
C GLU A 473 14.10 -39.64 15.73
N LEU A 474 15.39 -39.39 15.46
CA LEU A 474 16.28 -38.65 16.35
C LEU A 474 15.90 -37.16 16.43
N GLU A 475 15.57 -36.53 15.30
CA GLU A 475 15.10 -35.13 15.27
C GLU A 475 13.76 -34.97 15.99
N LEU A 476 12.83 -35.93 15.87
CA LEU A 476 11.58 -35.94 16.63
C LEU A 476 11.83 -36.07 18.14
N ALA A 477 12.66 -37.01 18.59
CA ALA A 477 13.02 -37.14 20.01
C ALA A 477 13.68 -35.87 20.56
N ARG A 478 14.49 -35.18 19.76
CA ARG A 478 15.07 -33.87 20.11
C ARG A 478 14.02 -32.77 20.20
N LEU A 479 13.04 -32.75 19.30
CA LEU A 479 11.93 -31.80 19.33
C LEU A 479 11.01 -32.04 20.54
N GLU A 480 10.74 -33.30 20.90
CA GLU A 480 10.02 -33.66 22.12
C GLU A 480 10.74 -33.18 23.38
N GLN A 481 12.07 -33.37 23.46
CA GLN A 481 12.89 -32.85 24.56
C GLN A 481 12.82 -31.31 24.64
N MET A 482 12.96 -30.61 23.51
CA MET A 482 12.86 -29.14 23.46
C MET A 482 11.44 -28.65 23.81
N LEU A 483 10.39 -29.37 23.42
CA LEU A 483 9.01 -29.04 23.78
C LEU A 483 8.76 -29.19 25.28
N ALA A 484 9.31 -30.23 25.93
CA ALA A 484 9.24 -30.39 27.38
C ALA A 484 9.99 -29.26 28.11
N GLU A 485 11.19 -28.90 27.65
CA GLU A 485 12.00 -27.79 28.19
C GLU A 485 11.34 -26.42 28.01
N ILE A 486 10.57 -26.22 26.93
CA ILE A 486 9.78 -25.00 26.69
C ILE A 486 8.46 -24.98 27.49
N HIS A 487 7.86 -26.14 27.77
CA HIS A 487 6.57 -26.21 28.47
C HIS A 487 6.70 -25.91 29.97
N ALA A 488 7.73 -26.44 30.64
CA ALA A 488 7.98 -26.22 32.06
C ALA A 488 7.97 -24.73 32.50
N PRO A 489 8.76 -23.81 31.89
CA PRO A 489 8.74 -22.40 32.27
C PRO A 489 7.45 -21.68 31.88
N ILE A 490 6.61 -22.24 30.99
CA ILE A 490 5.27 -21.69 30.72
C ILE A 490 4.32 -22.06 31.87
N GLU A 491 4.35 -23.29 32.36
CA GLU A 491 3.56 -23.73 33.50
C GLU A 491 3.93 -22.98 34.80
N GLU A 492 5.23 -22.76 35.04
CA GLU A 492 5.72 -21.93 36.15
C GLU A 492 5.22 -20.48 36.06
N ARG A 493 5.25 -19.89 34.85
CA ARG A 493 4.74 -18.52 34.63
C ARG A 493 3.23 -18.43 34.78
N ILE A 494 2.47 -19.44 34.36
CA ILE A 494 1.02 -19.51 34.61
C ILE A 494 0.75 -19.49 36.12
N LYS A 495 1.39 -20.37 36.90
CA LYS A 495 1.25 -20.41 38.37
C LYS A 495 1.63 -19.09 39.03
N ALA A 496 2.67 -18.40 38.53
CA ALA A 496 3.05 -17.08 39.02
C ALA A 496 1.98 -16.00 38.72
N TYR A 497 1.33 -16.05 37.54
CA TYR A 497 0.21 -15.15 37.22
C TYR A 497 -1.05 -15.49 38.04
N GLU A 498 -1.38 -16.77 38.23
CA GLU A 498 -2.49 -17.23 39.09
C GLU A 498 -2.32 -16.75 40.53
N HIS A 499 -1.12 -16.93 41.10
CA HIS A 499 -0.78 -16.40 42.43
C HIS A 499 -0.95 -14.88 42.50
N ARG A 500 -0.47 -14.14 41.48
CA ARG A 500 -0.60 -12.68 41.44
C ARG A 500 -2.05 -12.21 41.27
N ILE A 501 -2.90 -12.97 40.57
CA ILE A 501 -4.34 -12.70 40.49
C ILE A 501 -4.98 -12.89 41.87
N ALA A 502 -4.67 -13.98 42.57
CA ALA A 502 -5.18 -14.23 43.93
C ALA A 502 -4.75 -13.14 44.94
N GLU A 503 -3.49 -12.67 44.89
CA GLU A 503 -3.02 -11.52 45.67
C GLU A 503 -3.82 -10.24 45.37
N LEU A 504 -4.03 -9.95 44.07
CA LEU A 504 -4.75 -8.75 43.64
C LEU A 504 -6.24 -8.80 44.03
N GLU A 505 -6.88 -9.97 43.96
CA GLU A 505 -8.25 -10.16 44.46
C GLU A 505 -8.35 -9.94 45.98
N GLN A 506 -7.38 -10.44 46.76
CA GLN A 506 -7.35 -10.22 48.20
C GLN A 506 -7.15 -8.73 48.53
N ALA A 507 -6.24 -8.05 47.83
CA ALA A 507 -6.03 -6.61 47.98
C ALA A 507 -7.29 -5.80 47.60
N LEU A 508 -8.04 -6.22 46.57
CA LEU A 508 -9.28 -5.57 46.15
C LEU A 508 -10.40 -5.79 47.18
N LYS A 509 -10.52 -6.99 47.77
CA LYS A 509 -11.44 -7.28 48.89
C LYS A 509 -11.14 -6.40 50.10
N ALA A 510 -9.87 -6.34 50.55
CA ALA A 510 -9.45 -5.49 51.66
C ALA A 510 -9.70 -3.99 51.40
N LYS A 511 -9.47 -3.50 50.17
CA LYS A 511 -9.82 -2.12 49.79
C LYS A 511 -11.32 -1.86 49.73
N GLY A 512 -12.13 -2.88 49.44
CA GLY A 512 -13.59 -2.82 49.59
C GLY A 512 -14.02 -2.67 51.05
N GLU A 513 -13.38 -3.40 51.97
CA GLU A 513 -13.64 -3.34 53.41
C GLU A 513 -13.25 -1.96 54.00
N GLU A 514 -12.03 -1.47 53.71
CA GLU A 514 -11.62 -0.09 54.06
C GLU A 514 -12.62 0.96 53.55
N SER A 515 -13.08 0.82 52.31
CA SER A 515 -14.05 1.73 51.70
C SER A 515 -15.42 1.66 52.39
N HIS A 516 -15.85 0.47 52.81
CA HIS A 516 -17.08 0.27 53.57
C HIS A 516 -17.01 0.92 54.96
N GLU A 517 -15.90 0.78 55.69
CA GLU A 517 -15.71 1.44 56.98
C GLU A 517 -15.68 2.98 56.86
N LEU A 518 -15.05 3.52 55.80
CA LEU A 518 -15.07 4.96 55.50
C LEU A 518 -16.48 5.46 55.17
N ILE A 519 -17.30 4.66 54.46
CA ILE A 519 -18.71 4.99 54.21
C ILE A 519 -19.54 4.91 55.50
N GLU A 520 -19.34 3.89 56.34
CA GLU A 520 -20.11 3.73 57.58
C GLU A 520 -19.77 4.83 58.59
N THR A 521 -18.49 5.20 58.74
CA THR A 521 -18.07 6.35 59.55
C THR A 521 -18.59 7.68 59.00
N MET A 522 -18.64 7.88 57.67
CA MET A 522 -19.28 9.05 57.07
C MET A 522 -20.79 9.10 57.33
N ILE A 523 -21.48 7.96 57.28
CA ILE A 523 -22.91 7.84 57.65
C ILE A 523 -23.09 8.15 59.15
N ARG A 524 -22.19 7.67 60.01
CA ARG A 524 -22.20 7.93 61.46
C ARG A 524 -22.00 9.42 61.77
N LEU A 525 -21.03 10.07 61.13
CA LEU A 525 -20.75 11.51 61.27
C LEU A 525 -21.86 12.39 60.68
N THR A 526 -22.48 11.99 59.57
CA THR A 526 -23.61 12.74 58.99
C THR A 526 -24.89 12.59 59.82
N ARG A 527 -25.15 11.42 60.42
CA ARG A 527 -26.21 11.25 61.44
C ARG A 527 -25.98 12.14 62.66
N GLN A 528 -24.77 12.15 63.23
CA GLN A 528 -24.42 13.04 64.35
C GLN A 528 -24.59 14.53 63.99
N LYS A 529 -24.21 14.96 62.78
CA LYS A 529 -24.45 16.32 62.29
C LYS A 529 -25.95 16.62 62.14
N LEU A 530 -26.74 15.67 61.65
CA LEU A 530 -28.20 15.80 61.54
C LEU A 530 -28.88 15.87 62.92
N GLU A 531 -28.38 15.13 63.90
CA GLU A 531 -28.84 15.18 65.29
C GLU A 531 -28.44 16.50 65.97
N ALA A 532 -27.24 17.02 65.72
CA ALA A 532 -26.83 18.35 66.18
C ALA A 532 -27.65 19.48 65.52
N GLU A 533 -27.97 19.37 64.22
CA GLU A 533 -28.94 20.23 63.51
C GLU A 533 -30.33 20.15 64.16
N ARG A 534 -30.84 18.93 64.41
CA ARG A 534 -32.13 18.71 65.09
C ARG A 534 -32.14 19.31 66.48
N MET A 535 -31.10 19.13 67.29
CA MET A 535 -30.98 19.72 68.62
C MET A 535 -30.82 21.25 68.58
N ARG A 536 -30.20 21.82 67.54
CA ARG A 536 -30.21 23.28 67.29
C ARG A 536 -31.62 23.78 66.94
N ARG A 537 -32.37 23.07 66.10
CA ARG A 537 -33.77 23.41 65.74
C ARG A 537 -34.77 23.14 66.87
N MET A 538 -34.50 22.15 67.73
CA MET A 538 -35.29 21.81 68.92
C MET A 538 -34.94 22.63 70.16
N LYS A 539 -33.98 23.58 70.09
CA LYS A 539 -33.89 24.70 71.03
C LYS A 539 -34.91 25.77 70.60
N PRO A 540 -36.12 25.83 71.19
CA PRO A 540 -37.16 26.69 70.67
C PRO A 540 -37.11 28.05 71.37
N PHE A 541 -37.25 29.13 70.61
CA PHE A 541 -38.29 30.14 70.90
C PHE A 541 -38.40 30.69 72.36
N GLN A 542 -37.29 30.78 73.11
CA GLN A 542 -37.24 31.33 74.47
C GLN A 542 -36.76 32.80 74.50
N THR A 543 -36.90 33.51 73.39
CA THR A 543 -36.88 34.98 73.34
C THR A 543 -37.99 35.49 72.43
N GLN A 544 -38.75 36.48 72.92
CA GLN A 544 -39.66 37.34 72.16
C GLN A 544 -40.87 36.68 71.46
N HIS A 545 -41.95 36.46 72.22
CA HIS A 545 -43.27 36.97 71.77
C HIS A 545 -44.22 37.25 72.97
N PRO A 546 -44.77 38.46 73.13
CA PRO A 546 -45.51 38.86 74.33
C PRO A 546 -46.98 38.38 74.30
N ARG A 547 -47.21 37.07 74.41
CA ARG A 547 -48.58 36.48 74.50
C ARG A 547 -48.94 35.88 75.87
N ALA A 548 -48.02 35.85 76.83
CA ALA A 548 -48.31 35.44 78.21
C ALA A 548 -49.15 36.49 78.97
N ALA A 549 -48.78 37.77 78.89
CA ALA A 549 -49.40 38.85 79.65
C ALA A 549 -50.90 39.04 79.34
N LEU A 550 -51.31 38.89 78.07
CA LEU A 550 -52.70 39.13 77.67
C LEU A 550 -53.66 37.98 78.06
N ARG A 551 -53.16 36.77 78.30
CA ARG A 551 -54.00 35.60 78.63
C ARG A 551 -54.30 35.46 80.13
N GLN A 552 -53.41 35.94 81.00
CA GLN A 552 -53.68 36.01 82.46
C GLN A 552 -54.74 37.06 82.84
N ALA A 553 -54.98 38.07 82.01
CA ALA A 553 -56.06 39.03 82.21
C ALA A 553 -57.45 38.44 81.92
N ILE A 554 -57.56 37.52 80.95
CA ILE A 554 -58.84 36.98 80.47
C ILE A 554 -59.26 35.72 81.28
N ASN A 555 -58.30 34.85 81.64
CA ASN A 555 -58.60 33.59 82.32
C ASN A 555 -58.99 33.74 83.81
N ARG A 556 -59.18 34.96 84.34
CA ARG A 556 -59.82 35.20 85.64
C ARG A 556 -61.36 35.15 85.60
N GLY A 557 -61.97 35.12 84.42
CA GLY A 557 -63.43 35.19 84.25
C GLY A 557 -64.18 33.87 83.99
N ALA A 558 -63.50 32.73 83.88
CA ALA A 558 -64.11 31.50 83.34
C ALA A 558 -63.70 30.20 84.07
N ALA A 559 -63.78 30.19 85.40
CA ALA A 559 -63.50 29.00 86.22
C ALA A 559 -64.77 28.16 86.45
N HIS A 560 -65.18 27.31 85.48
CA HIS A 560 -66.11 26.19 85.75
C HIS A 560 -66.10 25.10 84.66
N ARG A 561 -66.20 23.85 85.12
CA ARG A 561 -66.53 22.57 84.42
C ARG A 561 -65.46 21.86 83.55
N ALA A 562 -65.49 20.54 83.71
CA ALA A 562 -65.20 19.46 82.75
C ALA A 562 -63.78 18.84 82.67
N GLN A 563 -63.43 18.05 83.70
CA GLN A 563 -62.96 16.65 83.57
C GLN A 563 -64.05 15.85 82.76
N PRO A 564 -63.78 14.74 82.03
CA PRO A 564 -62.89 13.66 82.50
C PRO A 564 -62.09 12.86 81.44
N ASP A 565 -61.52 11.76 81.96
CA ASP A 565 -60.91 10.56 81.36
C ASP A 565 -61.70 10.03 80.13
N ASN A 566 -61.18 9.13 79.26
CA ASN A 566 -60.77 7.78 79.62
C ASN A 566 -60.11 7.01 78.45
N ASP A 567 -59.63 5.82 78.77
CA ASP A 567 -59.02 4.79 77.93
C ASP A 567 -59.90 4.17 76.81
N HIS A 568 -59.21 3.36 75.98
CA HIS A 568 -59.72 2.34 75.04
C HIS A 568 -60.33 2.80 73.69
N ILE A 569 -59.68 2.37 72.60
CA ILE A 569 -60.27 1.42 71.64
C ILE A 569 -59.17 0.59 70.94
N GLU A 570 -59.49 -0.70 70.84
CA GLU A 570 -58.97 -1.84 70.07
C GLU A 570 -58.07 -1.58 68.83
N ARG A 571 -57.00 -2.37 68.59
CA ARG A 571 -56.91 -3.79 68.16
C ARG A 571 -57.49 -4.08 66.76
N LEU A 572 -56.76 -4.93 66.00
CA LEU A 572 -57.06 -5.42 64.64
C LEU A 572 -56.99 -4.30 63.58
N GLN A 573 -56.17 -4.39 62.53
CA GLN A 573 -56.03 -5.55 61.64
C GLN A 573 -54.58 -6.00 61.38
N ASN A 574 -54.46 -7.22 60.85
CA ASN A 574 -53.23 -7.91 60.44
C ASN A 574 -53.60 -8.89 59.30
N VAL A 575 -52.59 -9.45 58.62
CA VAL A 575 -52.67 -10.58 57.66
C VAL A 575 -53.24 -10.31 56.26
N CYS A 576 -52.37 -10.42 55.25
CA CYS A 576 -52.50 -11.35 54.11
C CYS A 576 -51.13 -11.42 53.37
N TYR A 577 -50.39 -12.54 53.44
CA TYR A 577 -50.47 -13.77 52.60
C TYR A 577 -49.80 -13.65 51.21
N SER A 578 -49.07 -14.65 50.67
CA SER A 578 -48.34 -15.80 51.26
C SER A 578 -47.60 -16.66 50.22
N ARG A 579 -46.46 -17.26 50.62
CA ARG A 579 -45.98 -18.64 50.35
C ARG A 579 -46.02 -19.25 48.91
N ARG A 580 -44.84 -19.68 48.42
CA ARG A 580 -44.46 -20.99 47.79
C ARG A 580 -43.04 -20.85 47.17
N ASN A 581 -42.11 -21.82 47.14
CA ASN A 581 -41.99 -23.14 47.78
C ASN A 581 -40.50 -23.60 47.82
N GLU A 582 -40.17 -24.54 48.72
CA GLU A 582 -38.93 -25.35 48.79
C GLU A 582 -39.13 -26.72 48.07
N PRO A 583 -38.22 -27.72 48.16
CA PRO A 583 -36.77 -27.77 47.82
C PRO A 583 -36.46 -28.98 46.89
N ASP A 584 -35.20 -29.38 46.72
CA ASP A 584 -34.77 -30.80 46.85
C ASP A 584 -33.23 -30.97 46.79
N ALA A 585 -32.70 -32.13 47.23
CA ALA A 585 -31.26 -32.44 47.21
C ALA A 585 -30.97 -33.95 47.06
N ALA A 586 -30.02 -34.33 46.19
CA ALA A 586 -29.54 -35.71 46.05
C ALA A 586 -28.13 -35.85 45.43
N THR A 587 -27.12 -36.09 46.29
CA THR A 587 -25.92 -36.97 46.12
C THR A 587 -24.94 -36.87 44.91
N PRO A 588 -23.64 -37.23 45.09
CA PRO A 588 -22.60 -37.06 44.07
C PRO A 588 -22.09 -38.37 43.43
N MET A 589 -21.30 -38.22 42.36
CA MET A 589 -20.22 -39.09 41.86
C MET A 589 -19.18 -38.21 41.16
#